data_AF-I3YNI3-F1
#
_entry.id   AF-I3YNI3-F1
#
_cell.length_a   1.000
_cell.length_b   1.000
_cell.length_c   1.000
_cell.angle_alpha   90.00
_cell.angle_beta   90.00
_cell.angle_gamma   90.00
#
_symmetry.space_group_name_H-M   'P 1'
#
loop_
_entity.id
_entity.type
_entity.pdbx_description
1 polymer ?
#
loop_
_entity_poly.entity_id
_entity_poly.type
_entity_poly.pdbx_seq_one_letter_code
_entity_poly.pdbx_strand_id
1 'polypeptide(L)' 'MNKIGNAIKERRKMLKITQRTLAELAGVGINTLTKIERGEGNPTIEVLEKILDTLGLELQIGIKQRNELRTILKNAEKE' A
#
# COMPACT_ATOMS: atom_id res chain seq x y z
N MET A 1 -0.59 2.36 7.75
CA MET A 1 -1.18 2.31 6.39
C MET A 1 -0.73 3.43 5.45
N ASN A 2 -0.11 4.52 5.95
CA ASN A 2 0.16 5.74 5.17
C ASN A 2 0.85 5.52 3.81
N LYS A 3 1.82 4.60 3.72
CA LYS A 3 2.50 4.31 2.45
C LYS A 3 1.56 3.72 1.38
N ILE A 4 0.72 2.75 1.77
CA ILE A 4 -0.23 2.10 0.86
C ILE A 4 -1.32 3.07 0.44
N GLY A 5 -1.91 3.79 1.41
CA GLY A 5 -2.96 4.79 1.13
C GLY A 5 -2.48 5.89 0.19
N ASN A 6 -1.25 6.37 0.36
CA ASN A 6 -0.65 7.35 -0.54
C ASN A 6 -0.43 6.78 -1.95
N ALA A 7 0.10 5.56 -2.08
CA ALA A 7 0.31 4.93 -3.38
C ALA A 7 -1.01 4.77 -4.17
N ILE A 8 -2.08 4.32 -3.49
CA ILE A 8 -3.43 4.22 -4.07
C ILE A 8 -3.91 5.60 -4.54
N LYS A 9 -3.81 6.63 -3.68
CA LYS A 9 -4.24 7.99 -3.98
C LYS A 9 -3.48 8.62 -5.15
N GLU A 10 -2.17 8.44 -5.19
CA GLU A 10 -1.30 8.95 -6.26
C GLU A 10 -1.63 8.27 -7.58
N ARG A 11 -1.74 6.93 -7.59
CA ARG A 11 -2.10 6.18 -8.79
C ARG A 11 -3.47 6.56 -9.32
N ARG A 12 -4.46 6.67 -8.43
CA ARG A 12 -5.80 7.14 -8.78
C ARG A 12 -5.78 8.52 -9.45
N LYS A 13 -4.99 9.47 -8.91
CA LYS A 13 -4.83 10.81 -9.48
C LYS A 13 -4.14 10.77 -10.85
N MET A 14 -3.13 9.92 -11.04
CA MET A 14 -2.48 9.74 -12.35
C MET A 14 -3.45 9.24 -13.41
N LEU A 15 -4.36 8.33 -13.03
CA LEU A 15 -5.43 7.83 -13.89
C LEU A 15 -6.60 8.82 -14.04
N LYS A 16 -6.56 9.97 -13.35
CA LYS A 16 -7.58 11.03 -13.38
C LYS A 16 -9.00 10.59 -13.02
N ILE A 17 -9.13 9.61 -12.11
CA ILE A 17 -10.44 9.14 -11.63
C ILE A 17 -10.75 9.62 -10.21
N THR A 18 -12.04 9.74 -9.90
CA THR A 18 -12.50 10.14 -8.56
C THR A 18 -12.43 8.97 -7.58
N GLN A 19 -12.48 9.24 -6.27
CA GLN A 19 -12.61 8.17 -5.27
C GLN A 19 -13.88 7.36 -5.47
N ARG A 20 -15.00 8.01 -5.85
CA ARG A 20 -16.27 7.32 -6.13
C ARG A 20 -16.12 6.32 -7.28
N THR A 21 -15.51 6.76 -8.38
CA THR A 21 -15.24 5.90 -9.54
C THR A 21 -14.36 4.71 -9.17
N LEU A 22 -13.27 4.93 -8.42
CA LEU A 22 -12.41 3.82 -7.98
C LEU A 22 -13.17 2.85 -7.06
N ALA A 23 -13.96 3.36 -6.12
CA ALA A 23 -14.74 2.55 -5.20
C ALA A 23 -15.75 1.66 -5.95
N GLU A 24 -16.44 2.21 -6.95
CA GLU A 24 -17.37 1.49 -7.81
C GLU A 24 -16.66 0.41 -8.64
N LEU A 25 -15.55 0.76 -9.31
CA LEU A 25 -14.79 -0.19 -10.14
C LEU A 25 -14.18 -1.34 -9.30
N ALA A 26 -13.68 -1.04 -8.11
CA ALA A 26 -13.11 -2.04 -7.21
C ALA A 26 -14.17 -2.82 -6.41
N GLY A 27 -15.45 -2.46 -6.49
CA GLY A 27 -16.51 -3.09 -5.70
C GLY A 27 -16.33 -2.91 -4.19
N VAL A 28 -15.83 -1.74 -3.76
CA VAL A 28 -15.59 -1.42 -2.34
C VAL A 28 -16.40 -0.19 -1.92
N GLY A 29 -16.71 -0.08 -0.63
CA GLY A 29 -17.39 1.11 -0.10
C GLY A 29 -16.54 2.37 -0.22
N ILE A 30 -17.14 3.49 -0.65
CA ILE A 30 -16.45 4.79 -0.76
C ILE A 30 -15.82 5.26 0.56
N ASN A 31 -16.50 5.02 1.68
CA ASN A 31 -16.00 5.35 3.01
C ASN A 31 -14.78 4.50 3.37
N THR A 32 -14.78 3.23 2.96
CA THR A 32 -13.64 2.32 3.11
C THR A 32 -12.44 2.84 2.33
N LEU A 33 -12.61 3.14 1.04
CA LEU A 33 -11.55 3.70 0.20
C LEU A 33 -11.01 5.03 0.78
N THR A 34 -11.90 5.90 1.26
CA THR A 34 -11.52 7.19 1.85
C THR A 34 -10.64 7.03 3.09
N LYS A 35 -11.02 6.12 4.00
CA LYS A 35 -10.22 5.79 5.19
C LYS A 35 -8.88 5.18 4.81
N ILE A 36 -8.85 4.32 3.79
CA ILE A 36 -7.60 3.71 3.27
C ILE A 36 -6.66 4.80 2.74
N GLU A 37 -7.14 5.71 1.88
CA GLU A 37 -6.32 6.79 1.31
C GLU A 37 -5.84 7.81 2.35
N ARG A 38 -6.54 7.94 3.49
CA ARG A 38 -6.12 8.76 4.64
C ARG A 38 -5.20 8.03 5.61
N GLY A 39 -5.03 6.72 5.45
CA GLY A 39 -4.27 5.89 6.37
C GLY A 39 -4.97 5.53 7.68
N GLU A 40 -6.27 5.82 7.79
CA GLU A 40 -7.12 5.70 8.98
C GLU A 40 -7.87 4.34 9.07
N GLY A 41 -7.67 3.44 8.10
CA GLY A 41 -8.36 2.14 8.01
C GLY A 41 -7.46 0.92 8.28
N ASN A 42 -8.10 -0.19 8.65
CA ASN A 42 -7.50 -1.53 8.69
C ASN A 42 -8.22 -2.46 7.69
N PRO A 43 -7.99 -2.30 6.37
CA PRO A 43 -8.61 -3.15 5.36
C PRO A 43 -8.06 -4.58 5.42
N THR A 44 -8.89 -5.53 4.98
CA THR A 44 -8.40 -6.88 4.69
C THR A 44 -7.49 -6.87 3.46
N ILE A 45 -6.69 -7.93 3.28
CA ILE A 45 -5.86 -8.11 2.07
C ILE A 45 -6.76 -8.13 0.83
N GLU A 46 -7.89 -8.83 0.88
CA GLU A 46 -8.85 -8.91 -0.23
C GLU A 46 -9.36 -7.52 -0.68
N VAL A 47 -9.65 -6.62 0.28
CA VAL A 47 -10.05 -5.24 -0.04
C VAL A 47 -8.91 -4.47 -0.69
N LEU A 48 -7.67 -4.69 -0.25
CA LEU A 48 -6.51 -4.06 -0.86
C LEU A 48 -6.29 -4.59 -2.29
N GLU A 49 -6.32 -5.89 -2.50
CA GLU A 49 -6.16 -6.52 -3.82
C GLU A 49 -7.17 -5.98 -4.83
N LYS A 50 -8.47 -5.94 -4.48
CA LYS A 50 -9.51 -5.34 -5.33
C LYS A 50 -9.19 -3.92 -5.79
N ILE A 51 -8.70 -3.08 -4.87
CA ILE A 51 -8.34 -1.69 -5.16
C ILE A 51 -7.07 -1.62 -6.02
N LEU A 52 -6.05 -2.43 -5.69
CA LEU A 52 -4.77 -2.43 -6.38
C LEU A 52 -4.92 -2.96 -7.81
N ASP A 53 -5.63 -4.06 -8.01
CA ASP A 53 -5.91 -4.65 -9.33
C ASP A 53 -6.61 -3.63 -10.25
N THR A 54 -7.63 -2.94 -9.73
CA THR A 54 -8.35 -1.89 -10.45
C THR A 54 -7.44 -0.74 -10.90
N LEU A 55 -6.37 -0.47 -10.14
CA LEU A 55 -5.38 0.57 -10.44
C LEU A 55 -4.18 0.07 -11.27
N GLY A 56 -4.14 -1.23 -11.60
CA GLY A 56 -3.01 -1.90 -12.24
C GLY A 56 -1.78 -1.92 -11.33
N LEU A 57 -1.98 -2.14 -10.03
CA LEU A 57 -0.96 -2.30 -9.01
C LEU A 57 -1.04 -3.72 -8.44
N GLU A 58 0.05 -4.20 -7.85
CA GLU A 58 0.09 -5.48 -7.15
C GLU A 58 0.74 -5.33 -5.77
N LEU A 59 0.39 -6.22 -4.84
CA LEU A 59 1.03 -6.32 -3.54
C LEU A 59 2.14 -7.37 -3.60
N GLN A 60 3.37 -6.98 -3.27
CA GLN A 60 4.52 -7.89 -3.25
C GLN A 60 5.04 -8.11 -1.83
N ILE A 61 5.38 -9.35 -1.51
CA ILE A 61 6.04 -9.74 -0.26
C ILE A 61 7.49 -10.09 -0.57
N GLY A 62 8.41 -9.52 0.20
CA GLY A 62 9.85 -9.74 0.04
C GLY A 62 10.54 -9.98 1.38
N ILE A 63 11.75 -10.53 1.32
CA ILE A 63 12.58 -10.72 2.51
C ILE A 63 12.97 -9.34 3.06
N LYS A 64 12.58 -9.06 4.30
CA LYS A 64 13.00 -7.85 5.01
C LYS A 64 14.51 -7.89 5.20
N GLN A 65 15.25 -7.05 4.47
CA GLN A 65 16.67 -6.86 4.73
C GLN A 65 16.85 -6.26 6.13
N ARG A 66 17.29 -7.09 7.07
CA ARG A 66 17.62 -6.68 8.44
C ARG A 66 18.94 -5.91 8.38
N ASN A 67 18.88 -4.63 8.05
CA ASN A 67 20.08 -3.78 7.99
C ASN A 67 20.85 -3.73 9.33
N GLU A 68 20.20 -4.07 10.44
CA GLU A 68 20.82 -4.16 11.77
C GLU A 68 21.86 -5.28 11.87
N LEU A 69 21.66 -6.44 11.22
CA LEU A 69 22.60 -7.57 11.28
C LEU A 69 23.91 -7.27 10.54
N ARG A 70 23.84 -6.58 9.39
CA ARG A 70 25.03 -6.16 8.64
C ARG A 70 25.87 -5.14 9.42
N THR A 71 25.24 -4.28 10.21
CA THR A 71 25.95 -3.32 11.06
C THR A 71 26.64 -4.01 12.23
N ILE A 72 25.97 -4.98 12.88
CA ILE A 72 26.56 -5.76 13.98
C ILE A 72 27.75 -6.59 13.48
N LEU A 73 27.60 -7.31 12.36
CA LEU A 73 28.66 -8.15 11.79
C LEU A 73 29.88 -7.33 11.33
N LYS A 74 29.67 -6.16 10.70
CA LYS A 74 30.77 -5.26 10.31
C LYS A 74 31.54 -4.68 11.49
N ASN A 75 30.93 -4.59 12.66
CA ASN A 75 31.60 -4.12 13.87
C ASN A 75 32.35 -5.28 14.57
N ALA A 76 31.82 -6.50 14.50
CA ALA A 76 32.48 -7.69 15.03
C ALA A 76 33.70 -8.15 14.19
N GLU A 77 33.74 -7.84 12.89
CA GLU A 77 34.90 -8.11 12.01
C GLU A 77 36.01 -7.03 12.11
N LYS A 78 35.77 -5.97 12.89
CA LYS A 78 36.72 -4.84 13.07
C LYS A 78 37.46 -4.88 14.42
N GLU A 79 37.18 -5.87 15.26
CA GLU A 79 37.96 -6.20 16.47
C GLU A 79 38.83 -7.43 16.20
#